data_AF-A0AAE9YYT0-F1
#
_entry.id   AF-A0AAE9YYT0-F1
#
_cell.length_a   1.000
_cell.length_b   1.000
_cell.length_c   1.000
_cell.angle_alpha   90.00
_cell.angle_beta   90.00
_cell.angle_gamma   90.00
#
_symmetry.space_group_name_H-M   'P 1'
#
loop_
_entity.id
_entity.type
_entity.pdbx_description
1 polymer ?
#
loop_
_entity_poly.entity_id
_entity_poly.type
_entity_poly.pdbx_seq_one_letter_code
_entity_poly.pdbx_strand_id
1 'polypeptide(L)' 'MAKEGELPPEWDKGIGARITMYAMVIVAKKAAHVSPVSDQLILRYARKKDWYLAVFFLSSYSLFILTSGVAYVLYGPE' A
#
# COMPACT_ATOMS: atom_id res chain seq x y z
N MET A 1 -8.79 -14.02 1.93
CA MET A 1 -7.46 -14.35 2.46
C MET A 1 -7.55 -15.32 3.64
N ALA A 2 -8.14 -14.95 4.79
CA ALA A 2 -8.25 -15.86 5.94
C ALA A 2 -8.98 -17.20 5.63
N LYS A 3 -10.00 -17.18 4.75
CA LYS A 3 -10.68 -18.40 4.28
C LYS A 3 -9.80 -19.31 3.39
N GLU A 4 -8.74 -18.76 2.81
CA GLU A 4 -7.76 -19.48 1.97
C GLU A 4 -6.46 -19.75 2.74
N GLY A 5 -6.48 -19.67 4.09
CA GLY A 5 -5.32 -19.94 4.95
C GLY A 5 -4.26 -18.83 4.99
N GLU A 6 -4.44 -17.79 4.19
CA GLU A 6 -3.53 -16.65 4.11
C GLU A 6 -3.87 -15.63 5.19
N LEU A 7 -3.19 -15.79 6.32
CA LEU A 7 -3.23 -14.89 7.47
C LEU A 7 -2.08 -13.87 7.37
N PRO A 8 -2.29 -12.63 7.84
CA PRO A 8 -1.19 -11.69 7.95
C PRO A 8 -0.11 -12.26 8.89
N PRO A 9 1.17 -12.11 8.54
CA PRO A 9 2.27 -12.51 9.40
C PRO A 9 2.25 -11.68 10.68
N GLU A 10 2.78 -12.24 11.77
CA GLU A 10 2.68 -11.65 13.12
C GLU A 10 3.19 -10.20 13.19
N TRP A 11 4.21 -9.86 12.41
CA TRP A 11 4.82 -8.52 12.39
C TRP A 11 3.96 -7.45 11.70
N ASP A 12 2.98 -7.84 10.88
CA ASP A 12 2.08 -6.91 10.18
C ASP A 12 0.75 -6.71 10.94
N LYS A 13 0.51 -7.51 11.99
CA LYS A 13 -0.69 -7.38 12.83
C LYS A 13 -0.64 -6.05 13.59
N GLY A 14 -1.43 -5.07 13.13
CA GLY A 14 -1.68 -3.80 13.82
C GLY A 14 -0.84 -2.61 13.34
N ILE A 15 0.36 -2.84 12.78
CA ILE A 15 1.22 -1.77 12.26
C ILE A 15 0.81 -1.35 10.84
N GLY A 16 0.22 -2.28 10.07
CA GLY A 16 -0.21 -2.02 8.70
C GLY A 16 0.96 -1.71 7.78
N ALA A 17 2.16 -2.23 8.06
CA ALA A 17 3.37 -1.98 7.30
C ALA A 17 3.23 -2.39 5.81
N ARG A 18 2.38 -3.37 5.52
CA ARG A 18 2.11 -3.81 4.15
C ARG A 18 1.01 -3.00 3.45
N ILE A 19 0.35 -2.05 4.11
CA ILE A 19 -0.79 -1.29 3.53
C ILE A 19 -0.44 -0.64 2.19
N THR A 20 0.79 -0.12 2.08
CA THR A 20 1.29 0.48 0.84
C THR A 20 1.40 -0.56 -0.27
N MET A 21 1.87 -1.78 0.02
CA MET A 21 1.93 -2.87 -0.95
C MET A 21 0.52 -3.31 -1.39
N TYR A 22 -0.41 -3.46 -0.46
CA TYR A 22 -1.82 -3.73 -0.78
C TYR A 22 -2.40 -2.65 -1.70
N ALA A 23 -2.19 -1.37 -1.36
CA ALA A 23 -2.69 -0.25 -2.13
C ALA A 23 -2.10 -0.21 -3.55
N MET A 24 -0.79 -0.46 -3.69
CA MET A 24 -0.12 -0.53 -4.99
C MET A 24 -0.69 -1.64 -5.85
N VAL A 25 -0.86 -2.86 -5.32
CA VAL A 25 -1.43 -3.99 -6.06
C VAL A 25 -2.86 -3.69 -6.52
N ILE A 26 -3.70 -3.14 -5.63
CA ILE A 26 -5.09 -2.78 -5.94
C ILE A 26 -5.17 -1.73 -7.07
N VAL A 27 -4.32 -0.70 -7.01
CA VAL A 27 -4.31 0.38 -8.01
C VAL A 27 -3.70 -0.08 -9.33
N ALA A 28 -2.59 -0.80 -9.29
CA ALA A 28 -1.90 -1.31 -10.47
C ALA A 28 -2.67 -2.43 -11.18
N LYS A 29 -3.58 -3.11 -10.47
CA LYS A 29 -4.34 -4.28 -10.96
C LYS A 29 -3.43 -5.36 -11.57
N LYS A 30 -2.20 -5.47 -11.06
CA LYS A 30 -1.17 -6.37 -11.58
C LYS A 30 -0.57 -7.15 -10.43
N ALA A 31 -0.43 -8.46 -10.63
CA ALA A 31 0.33 -9.31 -9.73
C ALA A 31 1.80 -9.33 -10.17
N ALA A 32 2.71 -9.08 -9.24
CA ALA A 32 4.13 -9.27 -9.43
C ALA A 32 4.48 -10.77 -9.40
N HIS A 33 5.56 -11.14 -10.09
CA HIS A 33 6.05 -12.52 -10.11
C HIS A 33 6.57 -12.97 -8.73
N VAL A 34 7.17 -12.04 -8.00
CA VAL A 34 7.62 -12.24 -6.61
C VAL A 34 7.12 -11.04 -5.82
N SER A 35 6.24 -11.30 -4.86
CA SER A 35 5.68 -10.29 -3.96
C SER A 35 5.69 -10.84 -2.53
N PRO A 36 6.04 -10.01 -1.53
CA PRO A 36 5.94 -10.39 -0.11
C PRO A 36 4.48 -10.41 0.38
N VAL A 37 3.52 -10.01 -0.47
CA VAL A 37 2.09 -10.17 -0.24
C VAL A 37 1.48 -11.03 -1.34
N SER A 38 0.37 -11.71 -1.04
CA SER A 38 -0.31 -12.54 -2.04
C SER A 38 -1.14 -11.68 -3.01
N ASP A 39 -0.50 -11.15 -4.05
CA ASP A 39 -1.11 -10.22 -5.01
C ASP A 39 -2.38 -10.80 -5.67
N GLN A 40 -2.38 -12.09 -6.00
CA GLN A 40 -3.53 -12.74 -6.62
C GLN A 40 -4.75 -12.75 -5.70
N LEU A 41 -4.54 -13.02 -4.42
CA LEU A 41 -5.59 -12.97 -3.42
C LEU A 41 -6.10 -11.54 -3.19
N ILE A 42 -5.19 -10.56 -3.18
CA ILE A 42 -5.55 -9.15 -3.07
C ILE A 42 -6.49 -8.76 -4.19
N LEU A 43 -6.12 -9.05 -5.43
CA LEU A 43 -6.93 -8.71 -6.61
C LEU A 43 -8.27 -9.46 -6.63
N ARG A 44 -8.29 -10.73 -6.18
CA ARG A 44 -9.52 -11.53 -6.11
C ARG A 44 -10.55 -10.97 -5.13
N TYR A 45 -10.10 -10.46 -3.99
CA TYR A 45 -10.98 -9.98 -2.92
C TYR A 45 -11.13 -8.45 -2.87
N ALA A 46 -10.36 -7.70 -3.65
CA ALA A 46 -10.43 -6.25 -3.68
C ALA A 46 -11.82 -5.78 -4.14
N ARG A 47 -12.47 -4.95 -3.33
CA ARG A 47 -13.76 -4.33 -3.68
C ARG A 47 -13.53 -2.96 -4.30
N LYS A 48 -14.55 -2.45 -4.99
CA LYS A 48 -14.51 -1.10 -5.57
C LYS A 48 -14.21 -0.01 -4.53
N LYS A 49 -14.71 -0.15 -3.30
CA LYS A 49 -14.43 0.76 -2.18
C LYS A 49 -12.95 0.74 -1.78
N ASP A 50 -12.34 -0.44 -1.79
CA ASP A 50 -10.92 -0.63 -1.43
C ASP A 50 -10.02 0.06 -2.47
N TRP A 51 -10.44 0.12 -3.74
CA TRP A 51 -9.73 0.88 -4.77
C TRP A 51 -9.74 2.40 -4.51
N TYR A 52 -10.89 2.98 -4.16
CA TYR A 52 -10.96 4.41 -3.82
C TYR A 52 -10.08 4.73 -2.60
N LEU A 53 -10.10 3.85 -1.58
CA LEU A 53 -9.28 4.02 -0.39
C LEU A 53 -7.77 3.91 -0.72
N ALA A 54 -7.40 2.96 -1.59
CA ALA A 54 -6.02 2.79 -2.04
C ALA A 54 -5.50 4.00 -2.82
N VAL A 55 -6.31 4.56 -3.74
CA VAL A 55 -5.96 5.77 -4.48
C VAL A 55 -5.83 6.97 -3.54
N PHE A 56 -6.77 7.14 -2.61
CA PHE A 56 -6.72 8.21 -1.62
C PHE A 56 -5.47 8.11 -0.74
N PHE A 57 -5.15 6.89 -0.26
CA PHE A 57 -3.96 6.65 0.55
C PHE A 57 -2.67 6.96 -0.21
N LEU A 58 -2.50 6.40 -1.42
CA LEU A 58 -1.27 6.60 -2.20
C LEU A 58 -1.10 8.05 -2.62
N SER A 59 -2.17 8.74 -3.03
CA SER A 59 -2.11 10.16 -3.40
C SER A 59 -1.75 11.05 -2.21
N SER A 60 -2.37 10.82 -1.04
CA SER A 60 -2.05 11.57 0.20
C SER A 60 -0.62 11.32 0.64
N TYR A 61 -0.15 10.07 0.56
CA TYR A 61 1.23 9.71 0.88
C TYR A 61 2.23 10.34 -0.09
N SER A 62 1.97 10.29 -1.41
CA SER A 62 2.81 10.95 -2.41
C SER A 62 2.86 12.46 -2.19
N LEU A 63 1.72 13.10 -1.89
CA LEU A 63 1.70 14.53 -1.59
C LEU A 63 2.54 14.84 -0.36
N PHE A 64 2.39 14.06 0.72
CA PHE A 64 3.17 14.23 1.95
C PHE A 64 4.68 14.12 1.70
N ILE A 65 5.12 13.12 0.93
CA ILE A 65 6.53 12.95 0.57
C ILE A 65 7.03 14.11 -0.29
N LEU A 66 6.25 14.55 -1.28
CA LEU A 66 6.62 15.68 -2.14
C LEU A 66 6.73 16.98 -1.34
N THR A 67 5.74 17.30 -0.50
CA THR A 67 5.78 18.50 0.34
C THR A 67 6.93 18.45 1.33
N SER A 68 7.21 17.29 1.91
CA SER A 68 8.34 17.10 2.83
C SER A 68 9.69 17.25 2.12
N GLY A 69 9.82 16.69 0.91
CA GLY A 69 11.02 16.83 0.09
C GLY A 69 11.28 18.28 -0.33
N VAL A 70 10.24 18.99 -0.78
CA VAL A 70 10.34 20.42 -1.10
C VAL A 70 10.71 21.23 0.15
N ALA A 71 10.08 20.96 1.29
CA ALA A 71 10.41 21.65 2.53
C ALA A 71 11.86 21.40 2.96
N TYR A 72 12.35 20.16 2.83
CA TYR A 72 13.73 19.81 3.15
C TYR A 72 14.74 20.49 2.20
N VAL A 73 14.44 20.55 0.90
CA VAL A 73 15.34 21.22 -0.06
C VAL A 73 15.40 22.73 0.17
N LEU A 74 14.29 23.37 0.55
CA LEU A 74 14.20 24.82 0.72
C LEU A 74 14.62 25.31 2.12
N TYR A 75 14.38 24.51 3.16
CA TYR A 75 14.52 24.91 4.56
C TYR A 75 15.33 23.91 5.39
N GLY A 76 15.92 22.90 4.75
CA GLY A 76 16.77 21.92 5.42
C GLY A 76 18.05 22.56 5.95
N PRO A 77 18.65 21.98 6.99
CA PRO A 77 19.96 22.41 7.48
C PRO A 77 21.03 22.21 6.40
N GLU A 78 22.01 23.13 6.34
CA GLU A 78 23.23 22.97 5.53
C GLU A 78 24.18 21.91 6.11
#